data_AF-A0A2M9J3H6-F1
#
_entry.id   AF-A0A2M9J3H6-F1
#
_cell.length_a   1.000
_cell.length_b   1.000
_cell.length_c   1.000
_cell.angle_alpha   90.00
_cell.angle_beta   90.00
_cell.angle_gamma   90.00
#
_symmetry.space_group_name_H-M   'P 1'
#
loop_
_entity.id
_entity.type
_entity.pdbx_description
1 polymer ?
#
loop_
_entity_poly.entity_id
_entity_poly.type
_entity_poly.pdbx_seq_one_letter_code
_entity_poly.pdbx_strand_id
1 'polypeptide(L)'
;MVRQAKEEAEEATNTVLKSAMRTLQGLAAEQQRVISGLQKKYGDSAVLRDMLDIDHMNSQFNRRAQSIAVLCGGWLGRQREAASVYDVIRGAQGRIRHYQRIEIASRVDFAVTSRAVEPIALTVAELLDNATSYSEPSTMVEVEVRTVPRGICIVIDDAGVGMSEEERTNATALLSSGSAVSVSELGNPPAFGFAVIGALCARFGFTVAIDSTSPYGGVRAVVMVPKELLTEMPEPKRPTSTQEANAAALSRGSAPAATEHGLPRRRNKRGMALVPDGGARSDEAPPARSAEERVAVMGAFQRGTLSGRGAEVPAAEGDTTADSHEGLDAP
;
A
#
# COMPACT_ATOMS: atom_id res chain seq x y z
N MET A 1 11.23 5.20 38.25
CA MET A 1 11.11 3.73 38.12
C MET A 1 9.85 3.33 37.37
N VAL A 2 8.64 3.23 37.96
CA VAL A 2 7.44 2.71 37.25
C VAL A 2 7.16 3.38 35.90
N ARG A 3 7.20 4.72 35.82
CA ARG A 3 7.01 5.45 34.56
C ARG A 3 8.08 5.12 33.51
N GLN A 4 9.35 5.08 33.92
CA GLN A 4 10.48 4.75 33.04
C GLN A 4 10.39 3.30 32.53
N ALA A 5 10.03 2.35 33.39
CA ALA A 5 9.82 0.96 32.98
C ALA A 5 8.63 0.80 32.00
N LYS A 6 7.60 1.67 32.10
CA LYS A 6 6.50 1.73 31.12
C LYS A 6 6.98 2.32 29.79
N GLU A 7 7.73 3.42 29.81
CA GLU A 7 8.32 4.05 28.62
C GLU A 7 9.26 3.07 27.88
N GLU A 8 10.14 2.36 28.60
CA GLU A 8 11.03 1.32 28.06
C GLU A 8 10.26 0.13 27.46
N ALA A 9 9.18 -0.33 28.11
CA ALA A 9 8.33 -1.41 27.61
C ALA A 9 7.51 -1.00 26.37
N GLU A 10 7.03 0.25 26.32
CA GLU A 10 6.34 0.82 25.15
C GLU A 10 7.31 0.97 23.97
N GLU A 11 8.54 1.45 24.20
CA GLU A 11 9.56 1.56 23.16
C GLU A 11 10.01 0.19 22.62
N ALA A 12 10.17 -0.81 23.49
CA ALA A 12 10.47 -2.19 23.09
C ALA A 12 9.34 -2.79 22.25
N THR A 13 8.09 -2.68 22.71
CA THR A 13 6.88 -3.16 22.00
C THR A 13 6.76 -2.49 20.62
N ASN A 14 6.92 -1.18 20.57
CA ASN A 14 6.89 -0.38 19.36
C ASN A 14 8.01 -0.82 18.39
N THR A 15 9.22 -1.06 18.88
CA THR A 15 10.37 -1.53 18.07
C THR A 15 10.12 -2.91 17.45
N VAL A 16 9.54 -3.86 18.20
CA VAL A 16 9.11 -5.16 17.67
C VAL A 16 8.03 -4.99 16.60
N LEU A 17 7.01 -4.16 16.87
CA LEU A 17 5.92 -3.89 15.94
C LEU A 17 6.40 -3.21 14.65
N LYS A 18 7.32 -2.24 14.72
CA LYS A 18 8.02 -1.67 13.56
C LYS A 18 8.69 -2.74 12.70
N SER A 19 9.34 -3.71 13.34
CA SER A 19 10.06 -4.78 12.66
C SER A 19 9.09 -5.73 11.95
N ALA A 20 8.05 -6.18 12.65
CA ALA A 20 6.98 -7.00 12.07
C ALA A 20 6.29 -6.29 10.89
N MET A 21 5.94 -5.02 11.02
CA MET A 21 5.30 -4.24 9.95
C MET A 21 6.22 -4.06 8.73
N ARG A 22 7.53 -3.84 8.92
CA ARG A 22 8.50 -3.82 7.80
C ARG A 22 8.54 -5.16 7.05
N THR A 23 8.49 -6.28 7.77
CA THR A 23 8.43 -7.62 7.15
C THR A 23 7.12 -7.83 6.38
N LEU A 24 5.98 -7.45 6.94
CA LEU A 24 4.67 -7.54 6.27
C LEU A 24 4.60 -6.65 5.02
N GLN A 25 5.12 -5.42 5.08
CA GLN A 25 5.24 -4.53 3.92
C GLN A 25 6.12 -5.13 2.82
N GLY A 26 7.21 -5.82 3.18
CA GLY A 26 8.07 -6.53 2.22
C GLY A 26 7.34 -7.68 1.51
N LEU A 27 6.60 -8.51 2.26
CA LEU A 27 5.79 -9.60 1.70
C LEU A 27 4.68 -9.07 0.77
N ALA A 28 4.01 -8.00 1.17
CA ALA A 28 2.94 -7.37 0.38
C ALA A 28 3.47 -6.72 -0.92
N ALA A 29 4.67 -6.13 -0.88
CA ALA A 29 5.34 -5.62 -2.08
C ALA A 29 5.75 -6.75 -3.05
N GLU A 30 6.18 -7.90 -2.53
CA GLU A 30 6.52 -9.07 -3.35
C GLU A 30 5.26 -9.72 -3.96
N GLN A 31 4.16 -9.80 -3.21
CA GLN A 31 2.86 -10.20 -3.76
C GLN A 31 2.42 -9.25 -4.88
N GLN A 32 2.53 -7.93 -4.68
CA GLN A 32 2.23 -6.93 -5.72
C GLN A 32 3.02 -7.18 -7.01
N ARG A 33 4.31 -7.49 -6.87
CA ARG A 33 5.21 -7.76 -8.00
C ARG A 33 4.79 -9.00 -8.78
N VAL A 34 4.36 -10.06 -8.10
CA VAL A 34 3.80 -11.27 -8.72
C VAL A 34 2.47 -10.95 -9.44
N ILE A 35 1.60 -10.16 -8.80
CA ILE A 35 0.30 -9.76 -9.37
C ILE A 35 0.47 -8.98 -10.67
N SER A 36 1.25 -7.89 -10.66
CA SER A 36 1.53 -7.12 -11.89
C SER A 36 2.24 -7.94 -12.97
N GLY A 37 3.01 -8.97 -12.59
CA GLY A 37 3.64 -9.90 -13.52
C GLY A 37 2.64 -10.80 -14.27
N LEU A 38 1.61 -11.31 -13.58
CA LEU A 38 0.59 -12.14 -14.21
C LEU A 38 -0.47 -11.28 -14.96
N GLN A 39 -0.80 -10.08 -14.49
CA GLN A 39 -1.64 -9.11 -15.22
C GLN A 39 -1.08 -8.87 -16.63
N LYS A 40 0.22 -8.61 -16.73
CA LYS A 40 0.94 -8.40 -17.99
C LYS A 40 0.99 -9.66 -18.88
N LYS A 41 0.78 -10.85 -18.32
CA LYS A 41 0.86 -12.14 -19.02
C LYS A 41 -0.50 -12.66 -19.50
N TYR A 42 -1.61 -12.24 -18.89
CA TYR A 42 -2.95 -12.80 -19.11
C TYR A 42 -4.04 -11.72 -19.33
N GLY A 43 -3.67 -10.56 -19.86
CA GLY A 43 -4.51 -9.34 -19.89
C GLY A 43 -5.90 -9.43 -20.54
N ASP A 44 -6.16 -10.39 -21.44
CA ASP A 44 -7.49 -10.59 -22.06
C ASP A 44 -8.26 -11.80 -21.48
N SER A 45 -7.75 -12.43 -20.42
CA SER A 45 -8.38 -13.60 -19.79
C SER A 45 -9.34 -13.22 -18.67
N ALA A 46 -10.35 -14.05 -18.41
CA ALA A 46 -11.21 -13.93 -17.22
C ALA A 46 -10.40 -13.88 -15.90
N VAL A 47 -9.22 -14.50 -15.89
CA VAL A 47 -8.22 -14.45 -14.81
C VAL A 47 -7.83 -13.01 -14.43
N LEU A 48 -7.91 -12.04 -15.34
CA LEU A 48 -7.63 -10.63 -15.03
C LEU A 48 -8.56 -10.09 -13.93
N ARG A 49 -9.83 -10.53 -13.87
CA ARG A 49 -10.78 -9.99 -12.89
C ARG A 49 -10.46 -10.47 -11.48
N ASP A 50 -10.30 -11.78 -11.29
CA ASP A 50 -9.86 -12.37 -10.02
C ASP A 50 -8.51 -11.79 -9.57
N MET A 51 -7.64 -11.47 -10.53
CA MET A 51 -6.34 -10.85 -10.29
C MET A 51 -6.43 -9.37 -9.87
N LEU A 52 -7.38 -8.60 -10.41
CA LEU A 52 -7.67 -7.23 -9.94
C LEU A 52 -8.25 -7.24 -8.52
N ASP A 53 -9.05 -8.25 -8.17
CA ASP A 53 -9.57 -8.41 -6.80
C ASP A 53 -8.43 -8.71 -5.81
N ILE A 54 -7.46 -9.56 -6.18
CA ILE A 54 -6.25 -9.83 -5.37
C ILE A 54 -5.36 -8.58 -5.24
N ASP A 55 -5.17 -7.81 -6.32
CA ASP A 55 -4.45 -6.52 -6.31
C ASP A 55 -5.07 -5.54 -5.31
N HIS A 56 -6.40 -5.48 -5.30
CA HIS A 56 -7.17 -4.63 -4.41
C HIS A 56 -7.11 -5.09 -2.94
N MET A 57 -7.14 -6.41 -2.68
CA MET A 57 -6.89 -6.95 -1.34
C MET A 57 -5.47 -6.63 -0.85
N ASN A 58 -4.47 -6.72 -1.71
CA ASN A 58 -3.09 -6.37 -1.36
C ASN A 58 -2.91 -4.86 -1.10
N SER A 59 -3.63 -4.01 -1.84
CA SER A 59 -3.68 -2.56 -1.60
C SER A 59 -4.26 -2.23 -0.22
N GLN A 60 -5.33 -2.91 0.20
CA GLN A 60 -5.90 -2.79 1.55
C GLN A 60 -4.93 -3.28 2.64
N PHE A 61 -4.25 -4.41 2.40
CA PHE A 61 -3.26 -4.96 3.35
C PHE A 61 -2.06 -4.01 3.53
N ASN A 62 -1.49 -3.50 2.42
CA ASN A 62 -0.43 -2.51 2.46
C ASN A 62 -0.85 -1.26 3.24
N ARG A 63 -2.07 -0.76 3.03
CA ARG A 63 -2.63 0.39 3.76
C ARG A 63 -2.62 0.14 5.28
N ARG A 64 -3.17 -0.99 5.74
CA ARG A 64 -3.19 -1.34 7.18
C ARG A 64 -1.77 -1.47 7.75
N ALA A 65 -0.84 -2.09 7.03
CA ALA A 65 0.55 -2.20 7.45
C ALA A 65 1.29 -0.84 7.46
N GLN A 66 0.97 0.08 6.55
CA GLN A 66 1.46 1.47 6.58
C GLN A 66 0.90 2.23 7.78
N SER A 67 -0.41 2.14 8.04
CA SER A 67 -1.09 2.79 9.17
C SER A 67 -0.47 2.39 10.52
N ILE A 68 -0.25 1.10 10.76
CA ILE A 68 0.41 0.64 12.00
C ILE A 68 1.88 1.11 12.04
N ALA A 69 2.61 1.09 10.92
CA ALA A 69 3.97 1.60 10.87
C ALA A 69 4.05 3.11 11.18
N VAL A 70 3.04 3.91 10.80
CA VAL A 70 2.96 5.35 11.13
C VAL A 70 2.82 5.56 12.64
N LEU A 71 1.89 4.84 13.30
CA LEU A 71 1.72 4.94 14.76
C LEU A 71 2.97 4.55 15.53
N CYS A 72 3.73 3.59 15.00
CA CYS A 72 5.02 3.23 15.56
C CYS A 72 6.07 4.36 15.43
N GLY A 73 5.87 5.37 14.56
CA GLY A 73 6.90 6.36 14.19
C GLY A 73 7.82 5.88 13.06
N GLY A 74 7.38 4.91 12.27
CA GLY A 74 8.04 4.44 11.05
C GLY A 74 7.99 5.45 9.90
N TRP A 75 8.53 5.06 8.75
CA TRP A 75 8.53 5.86 7.53
C TRP A 75 7.50 5.33 6.52
N LEU A 76 6.82 6.22 5.80
CA LEU A 76 5.67 5.93 4.91
C LEU A 76 6.03 5.24 3.58
N GLY A 77 7.19 4.59 3.48
CA GLY A 77 7.68 3.99 2.23
C GLY A 77 8.27 5.03 1.27
N ARG A 78 8.16 4.79 -0.04
CA ARG A 78 8.93 5.55 -1.04
C ARG A 78 8.34 6.94 -1.28
N GLN A 79 9.19 7.98 -1.23
CA GLN A 79 8.81 9.34 -1.65
C GLN A 79 8.32 9.31 -3.10
N ARG A 80 7.14 9.89 -3.36
CA ARG A 80 6.53 9.98 -4.68
C ARG A 80 7.03 11.23 -5.42
N GLU A 81 6.82 11.30 -6.73
CA GLU A 81 6.84 12.60 -7.42
C GLU A 81 5.60 13.42 -7.00
N ALA A 82 5.60 14.73 -7.27
CA ALA A 82 4.42 15.55 -7.06
C ALA A 82 3.27 15.05 -7.95
N ALA A 83 2.04 15.09 -7.45
CA ALA A 83 0.86 14.53 -8.10
C ALA A 83 -0.33 15.48 -7.98
N SER A 84 -1.26 15.49 -8.94
CA SER A 84 -2.47 16.31 -8.83
C SER A 84 -3.29 15.91 -7.59
N VAL A 85 -4.02 16.85 -7.00
CA VAL A 85 -4.90 16.53 -5.84
C VAL A 85 -5.91 15.44 -6.20
N TYR A 86 -6.41 15.46 -7.44
CA TYR A 86 -7.29 14.42 -7.97
C TYR A 86 -6.63 13.04 -7.98
N ASP A 87 -5.37 12.92 -8.43
CA ASP A 87 -4.63 11.65 -8.44
C ASP A 87 -4.30 11.16 -7.02
N VAL A 88 -4.09 12.07 -6.06
CA VAL A 88 -3.92 11.73 -4.64
C VAL A 88 -5.20 11.13 -4.07
N ILE A 89 -6.36 11.75 -4.32
CA ILE A 89 -7.67 11.24 -3.87
C ILE A 89 -8.01 9.92 -4.57
N ARG A 90 -7.82 9.82 -5.89
CA ARG A 90 -8.02 8.56 -6.64
C ARG A 90 -7.09 7.45 -6.17
N GLY A 91 -5.84 7.79 -5.86
CA GLY A 91 -4.84 6.89 -5.30
C GLY A 91 -5.13 6.47 -3.85
N ALA A 92 -5.98 7.22 -3.13
CA ALA A 92 -6.52 6.85 -1.83
C ALA A 92 -7.77 5.96 -1.98
N GLN A 93 -8.71 6.33 -2.86
CA GLN A 93 -9.90 5.56 -3.24
C GLN A 93 -9.54 4.10 -3.59
N GLY A 94 -8.53 3.89 -4.44
CA GLY A 94 -8.11 2.53 -4.84
C GLY A 94 -7.60 1.63 -3.70
N ARG A 95 -7.34 2.18 -2.50
CA ARG A 95 -6.85 1.44 -1.32
C ARG A 95 -7.95 0.97 -0.37
N ILE A 96 -9.23 1.33 -0.60
CA ILE A 96 -10.34 1.06 0.34
C ILE A 96 -11.33 0.03 -0.21
N ARG A 97 -11.87 -0.83 0.66
CA ARG A 97 -12.71 -1.98 0.26
C ARG A 97 -13.90 -1.61 -0.63
N HIS A 98 -14.52 -0.47 -0.33
CA HIS A 98 -15.75 0.00 -0.95
C HIS A 98 -15.48 1.15 -1.95
N TYR A 99 -14.34 1.13 -2.64
CA TYR A 99 -13.89 2.17 -3.57
C TYR A 99 -14.92 2.59 -4.63
N GLN A 100 -15.83 1.68 -5.02
CA GLN A 100 -16.89 1.91 -5.99
C GLN A 100 -17.99 2.87 -5.50
N ARG A 101 -18.09 3.10 -4.17
CA ARG A 101 -19.04 4.01 -3.54
C ARG A 101 -18.53 5.46 -3.41
N ILE A 102 -17.34 5.75 -3.94
CA ILE A 102 -16.72 7.08 -3.83
C ILE A 102 -16.96 7.89 -5.09
N GLU A 103 -17.59 9.05 -4.96
CA GLU A 103 -17.83 10.02 -6.03
C GLU A 103 -16.94 11.25 -5.83
N ILE A 104 -16.08 11.57 -6.81
CA ILE A 104 -15.14 12.70 -6.72
C ILE A 104 -15.69 13.85 -7.57
N ALA A 105 -16.34 14.82 -6.93
CA ALA A 105 -17.13 15.86 -7.59
C ALA A 105 -16.31 17.04 -8.16
N SER A 106 -15.07 17.24 -7.69
CA SER A 106 -14.27 18.43 -7.99
C SER A 106 -12.96 18.13 -8.73
N ARG A 107 -12.56 19.07 -9.60
CA ARG A 107 -11.20 19.18 -10.16
C ARG A 107 -10.66 20.55 -9.78
N VAL A 108 -9.51 20.57 -9.10
CA VAL A 108 -8.75 21.79 -8.80
C VAL A 108 -7.36 21.70 -9.43
N ASP A 109 -6.87 22.81 -9.96
CA ASP A 109 -5.58 22.88 -10.66
C ASP A 109 -4.39 23.02 -9.68
N PHE A 110 -4.40 22.18 -8.63
CA PHE A 110 -3.33 22.08 -7.65
C PHE A 110 -2.72 20.67 -7.66
N ALA A 111 -1.42 20.61 -7.35
CA ALA A 111 -0.73 19.39 -7.04
C ALA A 111 -0.19 19.39 -5.61
N VAL A 112 -0.04 18.20 -5.06
CA VAL A 112 0.56 17.95 -3.75
C VAL A 112 2.05 17.73 -3.94
N THR A 113 2.86 18.38 -3.12
CA THR A 113 4.32 18.24 -3.12
C THR A 113 4.75 16.80 -2.79
N SER A 114 5.85 16.35 -3.39
CA SER A 114 6.44 15.00 -3.24
C SER A 114 6.50 14.45 -1.81
N ARG A 115 6.70 15.33 -0.81
CA ARG A 115 6.78 14.98 0.62
C ARG A 115 5.43 14.70 1.28
N ALA A 116 4.33 15.20 0.69
CA ALA A 116 2.99 15.21 1.27
C ALA A 116 2.00 14.29 0.53
N VAL A 117 2.33 13.81 -0.68
CA VAL A 117 1.50 12.90 -1.48
C VAL A 117 1.08 11.65 -0.70
N GLU A 118 2.03 10.90 -0.15
CA GLU A 118 1.73 9.64 0.56
C GLU A 118 1.04 9.88 1.93
N PRO A 119 1.44 10.86 2.78
CA PRO A 119 0.69 11.26 3.96
C PRO A 119 -0.78 11.60 3.68
N ILE A 120 -1.04 12.46 2.69
CA ILE A 120 -2.42 12.89 2.37
C ILE A 120 -3.21 11.75 1.74
N ALA A 121 -2.60 10.93 0.88
CA ALA A 121 -3.24 9.73 0.34
C ALA A 121 -3.63 8.74 1.44
N LEU A 122 -2.79 8.54 2.46
CA LEU A 122 -3.11 7.65 3.58
C LEU A 122 -4.22 8.23 4.48
N THR A 123 -4.15 9.53 4.80
CA THR A 123 -5.21 10.23 5.54
C THR A 123 -6.57 10.14 4.82
N VAL A 124 -6.61 10.45 3.53
CA VAL A 124 -7.85 10.35 2.73
C VAL A 124 -8.31 8.89 2.68
N ALA A 125 -7.41 7.91 2.54
CA ALA A 125 -7.81 6.50 2.49
C ALA A 125 -8.41 6.01 3.82
N GLU A 126 -7.87 6.37 4.98
CA GLU A 126 -8.47 6.01 6.28
C GLU A 126 -9.81 6.74 6.50
N LEU A 127 -9.97 7.98 6.05
CA LEU A 127 -11.26 8.69 6.10
C LEU A 127 -12.33 8.06 5.18
N LEU A 128 -11.98 7.68 3.95
CA LEU A 128 -12.90 7.00 3.01
C LEU A 128 -13.27 5.58 3.49
N ASP A 129 -12.33 4.85 4.10
CA ASP A 129 -12.59 3.53 4.70
C ASP A 129 -13.58 3.64 5.86
N ASN A 130 -13.42 4.66 6.72
CA ASN A 130 -14.39 4.96 7.79
C ASN A 130 -15.76 5.35 7.20
N ALA A 131 -15.82 6.38 6.35
CA ALA A 131 -17.07 6.88 5.77
C ALA A 131 -17.88 5.77 5.09
N THR A 132 -17.23 4.91 4.29
CA THR A 132 -17.91 3.78 3.63
C THR A 132 -18.27 2.63 4.57
N SER A 133 -17.58 2.46 5.70
CA SER A 133 -17.89 1.41 6.70
C SER A 133 -19.05 1.78 7.62
N TYR A 134 -19.25 3.07 7.91
CA TYR A 134 -20.33 3.57 8.78
C TYR A 134 -21.54 4.12 8.01
N SER A 135 -21.46 4.22 6.68
CA SER A 135 -22.59 4.57 5.80
C SER A 135 -23.35 3.36 5.28
N GLU A 136 -24.67 3.49 5.14
CA GLU A 136 -25.55 2.44 4.58
C GLU A 136 -25.00 1.86 3.26
N PRO A 137 -25.04 0.54 3.01
CA PRO A 137 -24.36 -0.06 1.84
C PRO A 137 -24.78 0.49 0.46
N SER A 138 -25.97 1.08 0.35
CA SER A 138 -26.53 1.68 -0.86
C SER A 138 -26.18 3.16 -1.08
N THR A 139 -25.59 3.86 -0.10
CA THR A 139 -25.27 5.28 -0.22
C THR A 139 -23.87 5.52 -0.80
N MET A 140 -23.72 6.59 -1.56
CA MET A 140 -22.42 7.09 -2.03
C MET A 140 -21.77 7.97 -0.96
N VAL A 141 -20.44 8.05 -1.00
CA VAL A 141 -19.64 9.00 -0.22
C VAL A 141 -19.07 10.02 -1.20
N GLU A 142 -19.40 11.29 -1.00
CA GLU A 142 -18.97 12.39 -1.87
C GLU A 142 -17.62 12.95 -1.41
N VAL A 143 -16.74 13.23 -2.37
CA VAL A 143 -15.46 13.90 -2.15
C VAL A 143 -15.37 15.16 -2.99
N GLU A 144 -15.42 16.30 -2.33
CA GLU A 144 -15.27 17.62 -2.93
C GLU A 144 -13.90 18.21 -2.58
N VAL A 145 -13.35 19.02 -3.48
CA VAL A 145 -12.13 19.81 -3.22
C VAL A 145 -12.44 21.27 -3.44
N ARG A 146 -12.26 22.08 -2.39
CA ARG A 146 -12.53 23.52 -2.36
C ARG A 146 -11.24 24.30 -2.16
N THR A 147 -11.02 25.34 -2.96
CA THR A 147 -9.91 26.29 -2.75
C THR A 147 -10.28 27.28 -1.64
N VAL A 148 -9.33 27.53 -0.72
CA VAL A 148 -9.51 28.48 0.39
C VAL A 148 -8.28 29.41 0.51
N PRO A 149 -8.37 30.57 1.18
CA PRO A 149 -7.26 31.52 1.25
C PRO A 149 -5.93 30.93 1.79
N ARG A 150 -6.00 29.86 2.59
CA ARG A 150 -4.85 29.18 3.21
C ARG A 150 -4.34 27.95 2.44
N GLY A 151 -5.00 27.51 1.36
CA GLY A 151 -4.69 26.27 0.64
C GLY A 151 -5.92 25.65 0.00
N ILE A 152 -6.15 24.36 0.25
CA ILE A 152 -7.37 23.66 -0.17
C ILE A 152 -7.98 22.89 0.99
N CYS A 153 -9.29 22.64 0.91
CA CYS A 153 -10.00 21.67 1.73
C CYS A 153 -10.39 20.48 0.86
N ILE A 154 -10.04 19.26 1.27
CA ILE A 154 -10.69 18.04 0.78
C ILE A 154 -11.82 17.74 1.76
N VAL A 155 -13.06 17.84 1.29
CA VAL A 155 -14.27 17.57 2.06
C VAL A 155 -14.75 16.18 1.67
N ILE A 156 -15.04 15.35 2.67
CA ILE A 156 -15.60 14.00 2.51
C ILE A 156 -16.92 14.00 3.27
N ASP A 157 -18.02 13.83 2.56
CA ASP A 157 -19.37 13.80 3.11
C ASP A 157 -19.95 12.39 2.99
N ASP A 158 -20.41 11.87 4.13
CA ASP A 158 -21.02 10.55 4.22
C ASP A 158 -22.50 10.60 4.59
N ALA A 159 -23.18 9.47 4.40
CA ALA A 159 -24.60 9.27 4.70
C ALA A 159 -24.75 8.10 5.69
N GLY A 160 -23.97 8.15 6.76
CA GLY A 160 -24.01 7.20 7.87
C GLY A 160 -24.81 7.67 9.07
N VAL A 161 -24.68 6.92 10.17
CA VAL A 161 -25.43 7.12 11.43
C VAL A 161 -24.99 8.35 12.24
N GLY A 162 -24.02 9.13 11.74
CA GLY A 162 -23.41 10.23 12.48
C GLY A 162 -22.43 9.77 13.56
N MET A 163 -22.13 10.67 14.50
CA MET A 163 -21.35 10.38 15.73
C MET A 163 -22.06 11.00 16.92
N SER A 164 -22.04 10.32 18.07
CA SER A 164 -22.36 10.95 19.36
C SER A 164 -21.31 12.00 19.74
N GLU A 165 -21.65 12.90 20.66
CA GLU A 165 -20.72 13.94 21.12
C GLU A 165 -19.50 13.36 21.85
N GLU A 166 -19.64 12.21 22.50
CA GLU A 166 -18.53 11.47 23.12
C GLU A 166 -17.59 10.88 22.06
N GLU A 167 -18.13 10.18 21.05
CA GLU A 167 -17.34 9.66 19.93
C GLU A 167 -16.63 10.78 19.16
N ARG A 168 -17.32 11.91 18.93
CA ARG A 168 -16.75 13.11 18.32
C ARG A 168 -15.63 13.70 19.15
N THR A 169 -15.80 13.79 20.48
CA THR A 169 -14.78 14.32 21.40
C THR A 169 -13.54 13.43 21.37
N ASN A 170 -13.72 12.10 21.43
CA ASN A 170 -12.65 11.12 21.35
C ASN A 170 -11.93 11.17 19.98
N ALA A 171 -12.67 11.24 18.87
CA ALA A 171 -12.09 11.40 17.54
C ALA A 171 -11.31 12.71 17.40
N THR A 172 -11.84 13.82 17.92
CA THR A 172 -11.16 15.13 17.90
C THR A 172 -9.89 15.14 18.75
N ALA A 173 -9.89 14.45 19.89
CA ALA A 173 -8.70 14.27 20.72
C ALA A 173 -7.60 13.48 20.00
N LEU A 174 -7.96 12.36 19.33
CA LEU A 174 -7.03 11.57 18.51
C LEU A 174 -6.49 12.35 17.30
N LEU A 175 -7.32 13.17 16.65
CA LEU A 175 -6.90 14.03 15.54
C LEU A 175 -6.00 15.19 15.98
N SER A 176 -6.17 15.67 17.22
CA SER A 176 -5.41 16.77 17.81
C SER A 176 -4.16 16.31 18.56
N SER A 177 -3.93 14.99 18.70
CA SER A 177 -2.80 14.47 19.47
C SER A 177 -1.48 14.74 18.73
N GLY A 178 -0.73 15.75 19.19
CA GLY A 178 0.59 16.12 18.66
C GLY A 178 1.73 15.15 18.98
N SER A 179 1.42 13.99 19.58
CA SER A 179 2.36 12.93 19.96
C SER A 179 1.88 11.58 19.42
N ALA A 180 2.78 10.60 19.36
CA ALA A 180 2.39 9.22 19.06
C ALA A 180 1.42 8.71 20.15
N VAL A 181 0.15 8.51 19.79
CA VAL A 181 -0.83 7.82 20.65
C VAL A 181 -0.27 6.42 20.94
N SER A 182 -0.23 6.03 22.22
CA SER A 182 0.30 4.70 22.57
C SER A 182 -0.62 3.64 21.96
N VAL A 183 -0.05 2.55 21.43
CA VAL A 183 -0.86 1.46 20.83
C VAL A 183 -1.85 0.88 21.85
N SER A 184 -1.51 0.98 23.15
CA SER A 184 -2.33 0.59 24.30
C SER A 184 -3.53 1.51 24.57
N GLU A 185 -3.58 2.71 23.98
CA GLU A 185 -4.64 3.72 24.20
C GLU A 185 -5.73 3.68 23.12
N LEU A 186 -5.58 2.86 22.07
CA LEU A 186 -6.52 2.81 20.93
C LEU A 186 -7.82 2.05 21.20
N GLY A 187 -8.00 1.47 22.40
CA GLY A 187 -9.19 0.69 22.76
C GLY A 187 -9.20 -0.74 22.20
N ASN A 188 -10.36 -1.41 22.33
CA ASN A 188 -10.56 -2.79 21.88
C ASN A 188 -11.96 -2.95 21.23
N PRO A 189 -12.07 -3.20 19.91
CA PRO A 189 -10.96 -3.30 18.94
C PRO A 189 -10.27 -1.93 18.73
N PRO A 190 -8.99 -1.90 18.31
CA PRO A 190 -8.23 -0.65 18.29
C PRO A 190 -8.65 0.29 17.15
N ALA A 191 -9.01 1.53 17.49
CA ALA A 191 -9.48 2.54 16.54
C ALA A 191 -8.30 3.25 15.81
N PHE A 192 -7.59 2.50 14.96
CA PHE A 192 -6.36 2.97 14.30
C PHE A 192 -6.53 4.24 13.44
N GLY A 193 -7.66 4.42 12.76
CA GLY A 193 -7.84 5.45 11.73
C GLY A 193 -7.52 6.88 12.18
N PHE A 194 -8.22 7.40 13.20
CA PHE A 194 -8.03 8.79 13.66
C PHE A 194 -6.67 9.00 14.33
N ALA A 195 -6.14 8.01 15.05
CA ALA A 195 -4.81 8.07 15.65
C ALA A 195 -3.69 8.20 14.58
N VAL A 196 -3.82 7.44 13.47
CA VAL A 196 -2.91 7.53 12.32
C VAL A 196 -2.99 8.92 11.69
N ILE A 197 -4.21 9.44 11.49
CA ILE A 197 -4.42 10.75 10.90
C ILE A 197 -3.83 11.86 11.78
N GLY A 198 -4.03 11.82 13.10
CA GLY A 198 -3.45 12.79 14.05
C GLY A 198 -1.92 12.80 13.99
N ALA A 199 -1.29 11.62 14.00
CA ALA A 199 0.16 11.48 13.86
C ALA A 199 0.69 12.03 12.51
N LEU A 200 -0.07 11.89 11.42
CA LEU A 200 0.28 12.48 10.12
C LEU A 200 0.10 14.01 10.11
N CYS A 201 -0.99 14.52 10.68
CA CYS A 201 -1.24 15.96 10.82
C CYS A 201 -0.09 16.63 11.57
N ALA A 202 0.25 16.12 12.75
CA ALA A 202 1.35 16.61 13.59
C ALA A 202 2.71 16.60 12.88
N ARG A 203 2.98 15.55 12.07
CA ARG A 203 4.27 15.36 11.40
C ARG A 203 4.43 16.16 10.10
N PHE A 204 3.34 16.42 9.37
CA PHE A 204 3.40 17.02 8.02
C PHE A 204 2.78 18.42 7.94
N GLY A 205 2.01 18.86 8.94
CA GLY A 205 1.52 20.24 9.08
C GLY A 205 0.20 20.54 8.37
N PHE A 206 -0.53 19.53 7.88
CA PHE A 206 -1.94 19.66 7.52
C PHE A 206 -2.83 19.37 8.73
N THR A 207 -4.12 19.71 8.67
CA THR A 207 -5.08 19.39 9.74
C THR A 207 -6.30 18.64 9.20
N VAL A 208 -6.96 17.90 10.09
CA VAL A 208 -8.24 17.24 9.82
C VAL A 208 -9.23 17.61 10.92
N ALA A 209 -10.45 17.96 10.51
CA ALA A 209 -11.57 18.21 11.41
C ALA A 209 -12.75 17.32 11.05
N ILE A 210 -13.57 16.97 12.05
CA ILE A 210 -14.81 16.21 11.89
C ILE A 210 -15.99 17.07 12.34
N ASP A 211 -16.99 17.20 11.48
CA ASP A 211 -18.20 17.95 11.75
C ASP A 211 -19.45 17.09 11.64
N SER A 212 -20.43 17.38 12.50
CA SER A 212 -21.61 16.53 12.74
C SER A 212 -22.74 16.78 11.74
N THR A 213 -22.47 17.51 10.65
CA THR A 213 -23.49 17.91 9.67
C THR A 213 -22.97 17.74 8.24
N SER A 214 -22.90 16.48 7.79
CA SER A 214 -22.99 16.19 6.35
C SER A 214 -24.35 16.66 5.82
N PRO A 215 -24.45 17.17 4.58
CA PRO A 215 -25.73 17.44 3.91
C PRO A 215 -26.65 16.22 3.85
N TYR A 216 -26.09 15.02 3.98
CA TYR A 216 -26.78 13.74 3.92
C TYR A 216 -27.12 13.15 5.31
N GLY A 217 -26.92 13.92 6.38
CA GLY A 217 -27.25 13.51 7.77
C GLY A 217 -26.18 12.67 8.47
N GLY A 218 -25.14 12.25 7.76
CA GLY A 218 -23.97 11.56 8.31
C GLY A 218 -22.85 12.49 8.77
N VAL A 219 -21.61 12.01 8.68
CA VAL A 219 -20.40 12.72 9.13
C VAL A 219 -19.75 13.48 7.97
N ARG A 220 -19.25 14.69 8.26
CA ARG A 220 -18.39 15.46 7.37
C ARG A 220 -16.96 15.45 7.89
N ALA A 221 -16.01 14.95 7.09
CA ALA A 221 -14.58 15.08 7.37
C ALA A 221 -13.95 16.14 6.46
N VAL A 222 -13.09 17.00 7.01
CA VAL A 222 -12.42 18.08 6.26
C VAL A 222 -10.92 18.01 6.47
N VAL A 223 -10.17 17.72 5.40
CA VAL A 223 -8.70 17.78 5.38
C VAL A 223 -8.27 19.15 4.84
N MET A 224 -7.70 19.99 5.70
CA MET A 224 -7.12 21.28 5.32
C MET A 224 -5.65 21.09 4.92
N VAL A 225 -5.37 21.18 3.63
CA VAL A 225 -4.01 21.08 3.07
C VAL A 225 -3.50 22.51 2.82
N PRO A 226 -2.52 23.01 3.60
CA PRO A 226 -2.06 24.37 3.48
C PRO A 226 -1.11 24.55 2.28
N LYS A 227 -0.94 25.80 1.82
CA LYS A 227 -0.19 26.16 0.60
C LYS A 227 1.24 25.60 0.56
N GLU A 228 1.89 25.43 1.71
CA GLU A 228 3.27 24.92 1.84
C GLU A 228 3.40 23.41 1.57
N LEU A 229 2.27 22.70 1.40
CA LEU A 229 2.19 21.32 0.92
C LEU A 229 1.77 21.23 -0.55
N LEU A 230 1.37 22.34 -1.17
CA LEU A 230 0.87 22.43 -2.53
C LEU A 230 1.93 22.98 -3.50
N THR A 231 1.72 22.73 -4.77
CA THR A 231 2.49 23.25 -5.90
C THR A 231 1.54 23.43 -7.10
N GLU A 232 1.97 24.23 -8.08
CA GLU A 232 1.34 24.23 -9.40
C GLU A 232 1.34 22.81 -9.98
N MET A 233 0.36 22.50 -10.84
CA MET A 233 0.27 21.18 -11.46
C MET A 233 1.57 20.82 -12.19
N PRO A 234 2.15 19.62 -11.95
CA PRO A 234 3.28 19.18 -12.75
C PRO A 234 2.82 19.08 -14.21
N GLU A 235 3.62 19.64 -15.14
CA GLU A 235 3.38 19.45 -16.56
C GLU A 235 3.22 17.94 -16.85
N PRO A 236 2.22 17.52 -17.64
CA PRO A 236 2.03 16.12 -17.94
C PRO A 236 3.28 15.59 -18.65
N LYS A 237 4.07 14.81 -17.91
CA LYS A 237 5.29 14.14 -18.39
C LYS A 237 4.92 13.34 -19.64
N ARG A 238 5.16 13.93 -20.81
CA ARG A 238 4.87 13.30 -22.10
C ARG A 238 5.58 11.95 -22.08
N PRO A 239 4.89 10.81 -22.28
CA PRO A 239 5.55 9.51 -22.20
C PRO A 239 6.66 9.52 -23.23
N THR A 240 7.92 9.51 -22.76
CA THR A 240 9.10 9.45 -23.61
C THR A 240 9.05 8.11 -24.32
N SER A 241 8.54 8.10 -25.54
CA SER A 241 8.49 6.92 -26.37
C SER A 241 9.92 6.44 -26.57
N THR A 242 10.22 5.23 -26.11
CA THR A 242 11.56 4.61 -26.23
C THR A 242 11.98 4.35 -27.68
N GLN A 243 11.19 4.82 -28.66
CA GLN A 243 11.46 4.77 -30.09
C GLN A 243 12.53 5.80 -30.54
N GLU A 244 12.66 6.96 -29.90
CA GLU A 244 13.64 7.97 -30.33
C GLU A 244 15.10 7.54 -30.11
N ALA A 245 15.35 6.67 -29.11
CA ALA A 245 16.65 6.05 -28.91
C ALA A 245 17.11 5.18 -30.10
N ASN A 246 16.17 4.54 -30.82
CA ASN A 246 16.48 3.77 -32.03
C ASN A 246 16.63 4.66 -33.27
N ALA A 247 15.91 5.79 -33.35
CA ALA A 247 16.08 6.75 -34.44
C ALA A 247 17.49 7.40 -34.41
N ALA A 248 17.97 7.78 -33.22
CA ALA A 248 19.32 8.32 -33.03
C ALA A 248 20.46 7.30 -33.24
N ALA A 249 20.17 6.01 -33.16
CA ALA A 249 21.13 4.94 -33.45
C ALA A 249 21.29 4.69 -34.97
N LEU A 250 20.22 4.84 -35.75
CA LEU A 250 20.23 4.63 -37.20
C LEU A 250 20.78 5.83 -38.00
N SER A 251 20.86 7.01 -37.39
CA SER A 251 21.39 8.23 -38.04
C SER A 251 22.93 8.37 -37.99
N ARG A 252 23.65 7.45 -37.34
CA ARG A 252 25.14 7.41 -37.33
C ARG A 252 25.74 6.37 -38.29
N GLY A 253 25.03 6.09 -39.39
CA GLY A 253 25.57 5.37 -40.55
C GLY A 253 26.58 6.22 -41.32
N SER A 254 27.82 5.73 -41.44
CA SER A 254 28.91 6.37 -42.20
C SER A 254 28.47 6.82 -43.60
N ALA A 255 28.76 8.09 -43.94
CA ALA A 255 28.71 8.53 -45.34
C ALA A 255 29.67 7.67 -46.19
N PRO A 256 29.30 7.27 -47.42
CA PRO A 256 30.20 6.59 -48.33
C PRO A 256 31.18 7.60 -48.94
N ALA A 257 32.48 7.37 -48.79
CA ALA A 257 33.50 8.17 -49.46
C ALA A 257 33.48 7.88 -50.97
N ALA A 258 33.00 8.83 -51.77
CA ALA A 258 33.10 8.82 -53.22
C ALA A 258 34.52 9.24 -53.66
N THR A 259 34.96 8.74 -54.82
CA THR A 259 36.04 9.39 -55.58
C THR A 259 35.46 10.52 -56.44
N GLU A 260 36.32 11.42 -56.92
CA GLU A 260 35.98 12.66 -57.64
C GLU A 260 35.10 12.48 -58.90
N HIS A 261 34.92 11.24 -59.38
CA HIS A 261 34.07 10.90 -60.53
C HIS A 261 32.96 9.87 -60.22
N GLY A 262 32.52 9.76 -58.95
CA GLY A 262 31.16 9.33 -58.61
C GLY A 262 30.79 7.83 -58.77
N LEU A 263 31.75 6.91 -58.98
CA LEU A 263 31.48 5.47 -59.12
C LEU A 263 31.84 4.66 -57.85
N PRO A 264 31.05 3.63 -57.44
CA PRO A 264 31.30 2.89 -56.20
C PRO A 264 32.52 1.95 -56.27
N ARG A 265 33.45 2.05 -55.29
CA ARG A 265 34.58 1.09 -55.17
C ARG A 265 34.14 -0.22 -54.51
N ARG A 266 34.17 -1.33 -55.25
CA ARG A 266 33.97 -2.69 -54.73
C ARG A 266 35.16 -3.14 -53.89
N ARG A 267 34.99 -3.31 -52.57
CA ARG A 267 36.05 -3.82 -51.68
C ARG A 267 36.15 -5.35 -51.74
N ASN A 268 37.23 -5.87 -52.29
CA ASN A 268 37.54 -7.30 -52.32
C ASN A 268 37.95 -7.82 -50.93
N LYS A 269 37.45 -9.02 -50.57
CA LYS A 269 38.02 -9.85 -49.48
C LYS A 269 37.88 -11.34 -49.85
N ARG A 270 38.95 -11.94 -50.38
CA ARG A 270 39.25 -13.40 -50.26
C ARG A 270 39.89 -13.58 -48.85
N GLY A 271 39.81 -14.67 -48.09
CA GLY A 271 39.19 -16.00 -48.13
C GLY A 271 39.58 -16.71 -46.81
N MET A 272 39.55 -18.03 -46.59
CA MET A 272 38.88 -19.17 -47.24
C MET A 272 39.16 -20.41 -46.37
N ALA A 273 38.15 -21.08 -45.77
CA ALA A 273 38.30 -22.46 -45.28
C ALA A 273 36.99 -23.26 -45.21
N LEU A 274 37.11 -24.53 -45.59
CA LEU A 274 36.13 -25.65 -45.67
C LEU A 274 36.87 -26.87 -45.06
N VAL A 275 36.31 -28.00 -44.59
CA VAL A 275 34.96 -28.62 -44.44
C VAL A 275 35.18 -29.78 -43.42
N PRO A 276 34.19 -30.37 -42.67
CA PRO A 276 32.83 -30.75 -43.10
C PRO A 276 31.67 -30.59 -42.06
N ASP A 277 30.50 -31.01 -42.53
CA ASP A 277 29.21 -31.29 -41.87
C ASP A 277 29.27 -32.20 -40.63
N GLY A 278 28.25 -32.13 -39.75
CA GLY A 278 28.23 -32.82 -38.47
C GLY A 278 27.03 -32.58 -37.54
N GLY A 279 25.79 -32.66 -38.05
CA GLY A 279 24.62 -33.00 -37.23
C GLY A 279 23.77 -31.82 -36.71
N ALA A 280 22.49 -31.84 -37.08
CA ALA A 280 21.47 -30.98 -36.48
C ALA A 280 21.29 -31.28 -34.98
N ARG A 281 21.26 -30.24 -34.16
CA ARG A 281 20.67 -30.30 -32.81
C ARG A 281 19.44 -29.40 -32.77
N SER A 282 18.31 -30.04 -32.50
CA SER A 282 17.03 -29.40 -32.21
C SER A 282 17.12 -28.50 -30.98
N ASP A 283 16.39 -27.39 -30.99
CA ASP A 283 16.01 -26.67 -29.77
C ASP A 283 15.19 -27.61 -28.87
N GLU A 284 15.79 -28.09 -27.79
CA GLU A 284 15.12 -28.91 -26.79
C GLU A 284 14.55 -27.99 -25.69
N ALA A 285 13.22 -27.85 -25.67
CA ALA A 285 12.54 -27.23 -24.54
C ALA A 285 12.79 -28.06 -23.26
N PRO A 286 12.95 -27.44 -22.08
CA PRO A 286 13.22 -28.18 -20.85
C PRO A 286 12.09 -29.19 -20.57
N PRO A 287 12.42 -30.43 -20.17
CA PRO A 287 11.44 -31.50 -20.08
C PRO A 287 10.33 -31.17 -19.09
N ALA A 288 9.08 -31.38 -19.52
CA ALA A 288 7.92 -31.26 -18.65
C ALA A 288 7.99 -32.37 -17.58
N ARG A 289 8.16 -31.96 -16.32
CA ARG A 289 8.16 -32.87 -15.16
C ARG A 289 6.93 -33.77 -15.16
N SER A 290 7.15 -35.06 -14.86
CA SER A 290 6.08 -36.05 -14.93
C SER A 290 4.96 -35.76 -13.91
N ALA A 291 3.77 -36.31 -14.14
CA ALA A 291 2.68 -36.19 -13.18
C ALA A 291 3.08 -36.75 -11.80
N GLU A 292 3.91 -37.81 -11.77
CA GLU A 292 4.42 -38.46 -10.58
C GLU A 292 5.39 -37.56 -9.79
N GLU A 293 6.31 -36.86 -10.47
CA GLU A 293 7.19 -35.88 -9.81
C GLU A 293 6.38 -34.72 -9.20
N ARG A 294 5.31 -34.28 -9.87
CA ARG A 294 4.42 -33.23 -9.37
C ARG A 294 3.62 -33.69 -8.14
N VAL A 295 3.16 -34.95 -8.13
CA VAL A 295 2.52 -35.58 -6.97
C VAL A 295 3.53 -35.78 -5.82
N ALA A 296 4.77 -36.17 -6.10
CA ALA A 296 5.82 -36.32 -5.10
C ALA A 296 6.16 -34.99 -4.39
N VAL A 297 6.28 -33.90 -5.14
CA VAL A 297 6.49 -32.55 -4.59
C VAL A 297 5.28 -32.08 -3.77
N MET A 298 4.05 -32.30 -4.25
CA MET A 298 2.83 -31.99 -3.50
C MET A 298 2.76 -32.77 -2.18
N GLY A 299 3.09 -34.07 -2.21
CA GLY A 299 3.12 -34.92 -1.02
C GLY A 299 4.22 -34.54 -0.02
N ALA A 300 5.37 -34.05 -0.49
CA ALA A 300 6.42 -33.51 0.38
C ALA A 300 5.96 -32.24 1.09
N PHE A 301 5.29 -31.33 0.38
CA PHE A 301 4.69 -30.13 0.95
C PHE A 301 3.62 -30.47 2.00
N GLN A 302 2.73 -31.41 1.69
CA GLN A 302 1.64 -31.83 2.58
C GLN A 302 2.18 -32.46 3.88
N ARG A 303 3.21 -33.31 3.80
CA ARG A 303 3.92 -33.86 4.98
C ARG A 303 4.55 -32.76 5.85
N GLY A 304 5.15 -31.74 5.25
CA GLY A 304 5.66 -30.57 5.97
C GLY A 304 4.57 -29.84 6.75
N THR A 305 3.40 -29.61 6.14
CA THR A 305 2.27 -28.94 6.81
C THR A 305 1.64 -29.76 7.94
N LEU A 306 1.72 -31.10 7.87
CA LEU A 306 1.26 -31.98 8.95
C LEU A 306 2.26 -32.05 10.10
N SER A 307 3.57 -32.11 9.80
CA SER A 307 4.63 -32.08 10.81
C SER A 307 4.63 -30.78 11.62
N GLY A 308 4.28 -29.65 10.99
CA GLY A 308 4.11 -28.37 11.69
C GLY A 308 2.81 -28.24 12.49
N ARG A 309 1.87 -29.19 12.35
CA ARG A 309 0.57 -29.18 13.05
C ARG A 309 0.46 -30.24 14.16
N GLY A 310 1.38 -31.21 14.17
CA GLY A 310 1.51 -32.24 15.23
C GLY A 310 2.61 -31.97 16.25
N ALA A 311 3.28 -30.81 16.18
CA ALA A 311 4.23 -30.37 17.21
C ALA A 311 3.45 -29.77 18.40
N GLU A 312 2.98 -30.64 19.30
CA GLU A 312 2.46 -30.20 20.60
C GLU A 312 3.55 -29.46 21.39
N VAL A 313 3.20 -28.32 21.96
CA VAL A 313 4.03 -27.58 22.90
C VAL A 313 4.05 -28.37 24.21
N PRO A 314 5.22 -28.65 24.84
CA PRO A 314 5.25 -29.30 26.14
C PRO A 314 4.49 -28.43 27.16
N ALA A 315 3.44 -28.99 27.76
CA ALA A 315 2.76 -28.34 28.86
C ALA A 315 3.73 -28.22 30.05
N ALA A 316 3.90 -27.01 30.58
CA ALA A 316 4.68 -26.81 31.80
C ALA A 316 3.90 -27.38 32.99
N GLU A 317 4.47 -28.37 33.66
CA GLU A 317 3.94 -28.87 34.94
C GLU A 317 4.02 -27.77 36.01
N GLY A 318 2.86 -27.32 36.46
CA GLY A 318 2.69 -26.43 37.60
C GLY A 318 1.81 -27.11 38.64
N ASP A 319 2.44 -27.83 39.58
CA ASP A 319 1.77 -28.58 40.63
C ASP A 319 0.96 -27.66 41.56
N THR A 320 -0.35 -27.91 41.68
CA THR A 320 -1.21 -27.32 42.70
C THR A 320 -1.99 -28.42 43.41
N THR A 321 -1.34 -29.05 44.38
CA THR A 321 -1.98 -29.91 45.38
C THR A 321 -2.72 -29.06 46.40
N ALA A 322 -4.02 -28.86 46.18
CA ALA A 322 -4.97 -28.43 47.20
C ALA A 322 -5.93 -29.60 47.48
N ASP A 323 -5.58 -30.42 48.47
CA ASP A 323 -6.47 -31.48 48.96
C ASP A 323 -7.15 -31.05 50.27
N SER A 324 -8.41 -31.41 50.38
CA SER A 324 -9.31 -31.03 51.46
C SER A 324 -9.32 -32.09 52.55
N HIS A 325 -9.34 -31.68 53.82
CA HIS A 325 -9.81 -32.56 54.89
C HIS A 325 -10.72 -31.82 55.86
N GLU A 326 -11.87 -32.46 56.13
CA GLU A 326 -12.90 -31.99 57.06
C GLU A 326 -12.45 -32.08 58.52
N GLY A 327 -13.14 -31.32 59.38
CA GLY A 327 -12.71 -30.96 60.73
C GLY A 327 -12.84 -32.02 61.82
N LEU A 328 -12.59 -31.57 63.05
CA LEU A 328 -13.19 -32.10 64.29
C LEU A 328 -12.89 -31.19 65.50
N ASP A 329 -13.96 -30.97 66.28
CA ASP A 329 -14.05 -30.65 67.71
C ASP A 329 -13.47 -29.38 68.38
N ALA A 330 -14.20 -29.01 69.44
CA ALA A 330 -13.99 -27.90 70.38
C ALA A 330 -13.17 -28.39 71.62
N PRO A 331 -13.11 -27.72 72.80
CA PRO A 331 -14.11 -26.89 73.48
C PRO A 331 -13.86 -25.37 73.45
#